data_AF-A0AAN8VF16-F1
#
_entry.id   AF-A0AAN8VF16-F1
#
_cell.length_a   1.000
_cell.length_b   1.000
_cell.length_c   1.000
_cell.angle_alpha   90.00
_cell.angle_beta   90.00
_cell.angle_gamma   90.00
#
_symmetry.space_group_name_H-M   'P 1'
#
loop_
_entity.id
_entity.type
_entity.pdbx_description
1 polymer ?
#
loop_
_entity_poly.entity_id
_entity_poly.type
_entity_poly.pdbx_seq_one_letter_code
_entity_poly.pdbx_strand_id
1 'polypeptide(L)'
;MYPYNKPSQWNHNGDGAALRLIGTDLCLQVVGDGLPAALSSDCSSKQSTWNIASSSRLYLSALDQGGRLLCLEMNYTNPYKIMTNTCICLGDGSVCDRDPQSQ
;
A
#
# COMPACT_ATOMS: atom_id res chain seq x y z
N MET A 1 29.61 -10.23 16.33
CA MET A 1 28.24 -10.24 16.88
C MET A 1 27.52 -9.05 16.26
N TYR A 2 26.82 -9.24 15.14
CA TYR A 2 26.09 -8.15 14.48
C TYR A 2 24.77 -7.93 15.25
N PRO A 3 24.38 -6.69 15.59
CA PRO A 3 23.12 -6.46 16.28
C PRO A 3 21.98 -6.89 15.36
N TYR A 4 21.09 -7.71 15.90
CA TYR A 4 19.87 -8.18 15.24
C TYR A 4 18.89 -7.02 15.13
N ASN A 5 19.14 -6.12 14.19
CA ASN A 5 18.19 -5.09 13.79
C ASN A 5 17.09 -5.77 12.98
N LYS A 6 15.98 -6.13 13.63
CA LYS A 6 14.75 -6.41 12.89
C LYS A 6 14.40 -5.13 12.11
N PRO A 7 14.32 -5.18 10.78
CA PRO A 7 13.91 -4.01 10.02
C PRO A 7 12.47 -3.68 10.43
N SER A 8 12.29 -2.54 11.09
CA SER A 8 11.01 -2.07 11.63
C SER A 8 10.56 -0.74 11.02
N GLN A 9 11.36 -0.21 10.10
CA GLN A 9 11.16 1.12 9.52
C GLN A 9 11.02 1.02 8.02
N TRP A 10 10.17 1.88 7.48
CA TRP A 10 9.91 2.03 6.05
C TRP A 10 10.39 3.39 5.59
N ASN A 11 10.89 3.47 4.36
CA ASN A 11 11.24 4.72 3.70
C ASN A 11 10.40 4.90 2.43
N HIS A 12 9.83 6.10 2.25
CA HIS A 12 9.13 6.52 1.04
C HIS A 12 9.69 7.88 0.60
N ASN A 13 10.32 7.91 -0.57
CA ASN A 13 10.97 9.11 -1.10
C ASN A 13 10.04 9.92 -2.01
N GLY A 14 8.75 9.99 -1.67
CA GLY A 14 7.73 10.73 -2.43
C GLY A 14 6.99 9.91 -3.48
N ASP A 15 6.04 10.55 -4.15
CA ASP A 15 5.15 9.90 -5.13
C ASP A 15 5.91 9.22 -6.26
N GLY A 16 5.48 8.00 -6.59
CA GLY A 16 6.14 7.15 -7.57
C GLY A 16 7.38 6.43 -7.05
N ALA A 17 7.82 6.70 -5.81
CA ALA A 17 8.88 5.95 -5.18
C ALA A 17 8.36 4.64 -4.55
N ALA A 18 9.25 3.67 -4.42
CA ALA A 18 8.96 2.45 -3.67
C ALA A 18 8.93 2.69 -2.17
N LEU A 19 8.03 2.00 -1.47
CA LEU A 19 8.00 1.93 -0.01
C LEU A 19 8.99 0.85 0.44
N ARG A 20 10.22 1.26 0.77
CA ARG A 20 11.36 0.35 1.02
C ARG A 20 11.46 -0.03 2.49
N LEU A 21 11.76 -1.29 2.75
CA LEU A 21 12.04 -1.79 4.10
C LEU A 21 13.51 -1.52 4.45
N ILE A 22 13.75 -0.61 5.38
CA ILE A 22 15.10 -0.12 5.71
C ILE A 22 15.97 -1.28 6.20
N GLY A 23 17.20 -1.37 5.65
CA GLY A 23 18.16 -2.43 5.96
C GLY A 23 18.00 -3.69 5.09
N THR A 24 17.13 -3.65 4.09
CA THR A 24 16.94 -4.72 3.10
C THR A 24 16.82 -4.15 1.69
N ASP A 25 16.96 -5.00 0.68
CA ASP A 25 16.65 -4.66 -0.72
C ASP A 25 15.16 -4.85 -1.06
N LEU A 26 14.32 -5.12 -0.04
CA LEU A 26 12.90 -5.40 -0.20
C LEU A 26 12.07 -4.11 -0.14
N CYS A 27 10.96 -4.13 -0.86
CA CYS A 27 9.92 -3.10 -0.82
C CYS A 27 8.53 -3.72 -0.84
N LEU A 28 7.54 -2.92 -0.49
CA LEU A 28 6.14 -3.32 -0.51
C LEU A 28 5.59 -3.34 -1.95
N GLN A 29 4.90 -4.42 -2.30
CA GLN A 29 4.30 -4.65 -3.61
C GLN A 29 2.81 -5.00 -3.48
N VAL A 30 2.01 -4.49 -4.42
CA VAL A 30 0.62 -4.90 -4.68
C VAL A 30 0.58 -6.25 -5.38
N VAL A 31 -0.17 -7.19 -4.81
CA VAL A 31 -0.46 -8.49 -5.43
C VAL A 31 -1.78 -8.44 -6.20
N GLY A 32 -2.83 -7.89 -5.58
CA GLY A 32 -4.16 -7.76 -6.18
C GLY A 32 -5.22 -7.30 -5.18
N ASP A 33 -6.43 -7.07 -5.67
CA ASP A 33 -7.58 -6.62 -4.86
C ASP A 33 -8.02 -7.71 -3.86
N GLY A 34 -8.28 -7.33 -2.61
CA GLY A 34 -8.65 -8.27 -1.54
C GLY A 34 -7.50 -9.13 -1.01
N LEU A 35 -6.26 -8.90 -1.48
CA LEU A 35 -5.10 -9.71 -1.11
C LEU A 35 -4.14 -8.94 -0.20
N PRO A 36 -3.36 -9.65 0.66
CA PRO A 36 -2.31 -9.01 1.43
C PRO A 36 -1.23 -8.41 0.52
N ALA A 37 -0.70 -7.25 0.90
CA ALA A 37 0.51 -6.73 0.29
C ALA A 37 1.69 -7.68 0.57
N ALA A 38 2.64 -7.74 -0.35
CA ALA A 38 3.80 -8.62 -0.26
C ALA A 38 5.11 -7.83 -0.26
N LEU A 39 6.18 -8.45 0.22
CA LEU A 39 7.53 -7.95 0.02
C LEU A 39 8.09 -8.47 -1.31
N SER A 40 8.81 -7.61 -2.02
CA SER A 40 9.42 -7.92 -3.30
C SER A 40 10.81 -7.31 -3.41
N SER A 41 11.68 -7.92 -4.22
CA SER A 41 12.95 -7.34 -4.64
C SER A 41 12.79 -6.43 -5.87
N ASP A 42 11.66 -6.50 -6.59
CA ASP A 42 11.38 -5.59 -7.70
C ASP A 42 10.71 -4.31 -7.19
N CYS A 43 11.55 -3.32 -6.89
CA CYS A 43 11.13 -2.00 -6.42
C CYS A 43 10.97 -0.96 -7.53
N SER A 44 10.93 -1.41 -8.78
CA SER A 44 10.79 -0.55 -9.96
C SER A 44 9.48 -0.75 -10.70
N SER A 45 8.81 -1.89 -10.48
CA SER A 45 7.49 -2.15 -11.06
C SER A 45 6.43 -1.17 -10.56
N LYS A 46 5.40 -0.98 -11.38
CA LYS A 46 4.22 -0.17 -11.02
C LYS A 46 3.47 -0.68 -9.77
N GLN A 47 3.62 -1.97 -9.47
CA GLN A 47 3.04 -2.62 -8.30
C GLN A 47 3.80 -2.29 -7.01
N SER A 48 5.06 -1.87 -7.12
CA SER A 48 5.92 -1.53 -5.98
C SER A 48 6.15 -0.03 -5.83
N THR A 49 5.67 0.80 -6.76
CA THR A 49 5.74 2.26 -6.71
C THR A 49 4.45 2.85 -6.13
N TRP A 50 4.56 3.55 -5.00
CA TRP A 50 3.40 4.03 -4.26
C TRP A 50 3.22 5.55 -4.40
N ASN A 51 1.97 6.00 -4.47
CA ASN A 51 1.57 7.39 -4.54
C ASN A 51 0.57 7.73 -3.43
N ILE A 52 0.64 8.95 -2.93
CA ILE A 52 -0.39 9.50 -2.06
C ILE A 52 -1.66 9.74 -2.89
N ALA A 53 -2.75 9.06 -2.53
CA ALA A 53 -3.93 8.92 -3.37
C ALA A 53 -5.05 9.93 -3.07
N SER A 54 -4.95 10.72 -2.00
CA SER A 54 -6.03 11.61 -1.55
C SER A 54 -5.57 13.03 -1.27
N SER A 55 -6.52 13.97 -1.34
CA SER A 55 -6.35 15.35 -0.87
C SER A 55 -5.97 15.43 0.62
N SER A 56 -6.48 14.50 1.42
CA SER A 56 -6.15 14.34 2.85
C SER A 56 -4.72 13.83 3.08
N ARG A 57 -4.05 13.32 2.06
CA ARG A 57 -2.71 12.72 2.12
C ARG A 57 -2.57 11.50 3.05
N LEU A 58 -3.68 10.81 3.33
CA LEU A 58 -3.71 9.66 4.25
C LEU A 58 -3.67 8.30 3.55
N TYR A 59 -4.02 8.24 2.27
CA TYR A 59 -4.09 6.98 1.53
C TYR A 59 -2.86 6.80 0.64
N LEU A 60 -2.26 5.62 0.71
CA LEU A 60 -1.22 5.18 -0.22
C LEU A 60 -1.83 4.24 -1.25
N SER A 61 -1.46 4.40 -2.52
CA SER A 61 -1.95 3.56 -3.61
C SER A 61 -0.85 3.12 -4.58
N ALA A 62 -1.04 1.97 -5.21
CA ALA A 62 -0.22 1.50 -6.31
C ALA A 62 -1.11 0.82 -7.37
N LEU A 63 -0.54 0.56 -8.55
CA LEU A 63 -1.24 -0.13 -9.62
C LEU A 63 -1.03 -1.64 -9.52
N ASP A 64 -2.09 -2.43 -9.69
CA ASP A 64 -1.93 -3.87 -9.91
C ASP A 64 -1.42 -4.18 -11.34
N GLN A 65 -1.22 -5.47 -11.64
CA GLN A 65 -0.78 -5.90 -12.97
C GLN A 65 -1.79 -5.55 -14.09
N GLY A 66 -3.07 -5.44 -13.75
CA GLY A 66 -4.16 -5.03 -14.65
C GLY A 66 -4.30 -3.52 -14.81
N GLY A 67 -3.48 -2.71 -14.13
CA GLY A 67 -3.56 -1.25 -14.15
C GLY A 67 -4.68 -0.67 -13.30
N ARG A 68 -5.26 -1.45 -12.37
CA ARG A 68 -6.23 -0.96 -11.38
C ARG A 68 -5.51 -0.30 -10.21
N LEU A 69 -6.06 0.81 -9.73
CA LEU A 69 -5.52 1.53 -8.58
C LEU A 69 -6.03 0.92 -7.27
N LEU A 70 -5.11 0.35 -6.49
CA LEU A 70 -5.40 -0.27 -5.20
C LEU A 70 -4.77 0.54 -4.07
N CYS A 71 -5.47 0.63 -2.95
CA CYS A 71 -5.10 1.37 -1.76
C CYS A 71 -4.62 0.41 -0.67
N LEU A 72 -3.65 0.88 0.11
CA LEU A 72 -3.16 0.16 1.28
C LEU A 72 -4.16 0.32 2.43
N GLU A 73 -4.60 -0.81 3.00
CA GLU A 73 -5.61 -0.83 4.06
C GLU A 73 -5.20 -1.81 5.18
N MET A 74 -5.57 -1.49 6.42
CA MET A 74 -5.44 -2.44 7.53
C MET A 74 -6.60 -3.44 7.50
N ASN A 75 -6.30 -4.72 7.75
CA ASN A 75 -7.37 -5.70 7.92
C ASN A 75 -7.94 -5.63 9.35
N TYR A 76 -9.17 -5.14 9.50
CA TYR A 76 -9.85 -5.06 10.79
C TYR A 76 -10.07 -6.42 11.48
N THR A 77 -10.23 -7.49 10.71
CA THR A 77 -10.40 -8.85 11.26
C THR A 77 -9.07 -9.49 11.66
N ASN A 78 -7.97 -9.09 11.02
CA ASN A 78 -6.63 -9.58 11.31
C ASN A 78 -5.62 -8.43 11.24
N PRO A 79 -5.40 -7.72 12.36
CA PRO A 79 -4.57 -6.51 12.37
C PRO A 79 -3.09 -6.77 12.08
N TYR A 80 -2.67 -8.03 11.99
CA TYR A 80 -1.33 -8.42 11.55
C TYR A 80 -1.17 -8.45 10.03
N LYS A 81 -2.24 -8.18 9.27
CA LYS A 81 -2.22 -8.15 7.80
C LYS A 81 -2.55 -6.76 7.28
N ILE A 82 -1.70 -6.31 6.37
CA ILE A 82 -1.95 -5.12 5.55
C ILE A 82 -2.41 -5.63 4.17
N MET A 83 -3.55 -5.13 3.73
CA MET A 83 -4.24 -5.56 2.52
C MET A 83 -4.14 -4.49 1.44
N THR A 84 -4.36 -4.90 0.20
CA THR A 84 -4.56 -4.00 -0.94
C THR A 84 -5.95 -4.19 -1.48
N ASN A 85 -6.76 -3.12 -1.45
CA ASN A 85 -8.14 -3.14 -1.92
C ASN A 85 -8.37 -2.04 -2.95
N THR A 86 -9.39 -2.19 -3.80
CA THR A 86 -9.79 -1.12 -4.71
C THR A 86 -9.99 0.18 -3.93
N CYS A 87 -9.33 1.26 -4.36
CA CYS A 87 -9.45 2.55 -3.69
C CYS A 87 -10.89 3.08 -3.76
N ILE A 88 -11.44 3.46 -2.61
CA ILE A 88 -12.73 4.13 -2.48
C ILE A 88 -12.43 5.55 -1.98
N CYS A 89 -13.23 6.55 -2.35
CA CYS A 89 -13.17 7.90 -1.77
C CYS A 89 -11.88 8.71 -1.96
N LEU A 90 -11.24 8.64 -3.13
CA LEU A 90 -10.06 9.46 -3.40
C LEU A 90 -10.34 10.95 -3.67
N GLY A 91 -11.60 11.40 -3.65
CA GLY A 91 -12.02 12.80 -3.82
C GLY A 91 -13.48 13.04 -3.43
N ASP A 92 -13.99 14.26 -3.64
CA ASP A 92 -15.30 14.77 -3.16
C ASP A 92 -16.54 14.20 -3.88
N GLY A 93 -16.42 13.02 -4.50
CA GLY A 93 -17.48 12.40 -5.29
C GLY A 93 -18.36 11.43 -4.49
N SER A 94 -19.63 11.35 -4.89
CA SER A 94 -20.73 10.45 -4.43
C SER A 94 -20.43 8.94 -4.29
N VAL A 95 -19.21 8.48 -4.57
CA VAL A 95 -18.78 7.08 -4.33
C VAL A 95 -18.53 6.82 -2.83
N CYS A 96 -18.47 7.87 -2.02
CA CYS A 96 -18.29 7.79 -0.57
C CYS A 96 -19.53 7.47 0.24
N ASP A 97 -20.70 7.51 -0.37
CA ASP A 97 -21.93 7.06 0.27
C ASP A 97 -22.03 5.53 0.37
N ARG A 98 -20.99 4.82 -0.11
CA ARG A 98 -20.85 3.36 -0.03
C ARG A 98 -19.60 2.97 0.74
N ASP A 99 -19.38 3.57 1.91
CA ASP A 99 -18.46 2.97 2.88
C ASP A 99 -19.05 1.62 3.31
N PRO A 100 -18.48 0.47 2.91
CA PRO A 100 -19.00 -0.85 3.31
C PRO A 100 -18.92 -1.07 4.82
N GLN A 101 -18.17 -0.24 5.56
CA GLN A 101 -18.05 -0.29 7.02
C GLN A 101 -19.20 0.43 7.74
N SER A 102 -20.05 1.16 7.00
CA SER A 102 -21.20 1.90 7.55
C SER A 102 -22.55 1.18 7.42
N GLN A 103 -22.57 -0.06 6.91
CA GLN A 103 -23.78 -0.88 6.77
C GLN A 103 -23.82 -2.06 7.74
#